data_AF-A0A6I9X2G4-F1
#
_entry.id   AF-A0A6I9X2G4-F1
#
_cell.length_a   1.000
_cell.length_b   1.000
_cell.length_c   1.000
_cell.angle_alpha   90.00
_cell.angle_beta   90.00
_cell.angle_gamma   90.00
#
_symmetry.space_group_name_H-M   'P 1'
#
loop_
_entity.id
_entity.type
_entity.pdbx_description
1 polymer ?
#
loop_
_entity_poly.entity_id
_entity_poly.type
_entity_poly.pdbx_seq_one_letter_code
_entity_poly.pdbx_strand_id
1 'polypeptide(L)'
;MNNSLTILSSAGRNLHGFVDDIPQIFANDLKESESHEEEMNGKKIHTIFDPFSTSSVNISKDNAKKIAILESKCEELRAQVEYLTKEKENATEEIERLKDQIFSQSTYCTSLGAVLGNLTWRASRFPQIVDAWLSTFQNKIAEFLSIVNGTFDAFVDTYRSAFPPINNIEYQFVMGLLGIVTNISASPEGREFLITNSSGTEFVQKLIKLMPELPSTSGAVSLKRLMLMILYNVSMNKTGLRYLLESRVGDALSHCLENEASSDEMQLLCLRVLQSVTYDLEEPKYIHDLTTIIPIQRIETMVSAKRSDISSAAKQVVKHLRHSQQITK
;
A
#
# COMPACT_ATOMS: atom_id res chain seq x y z
N MET A 1 -12.28 6.13 19.31
CA MET A 1 -11.60 6.21 18.00
C MET A 1 -10.48 5.16 17.80
N ASN A 2 -10.37 4.10 18.62
CA ASN A 2 -9.27 3.13 18.53
C ASN A 2 -9.62 1.75 17.92
N ASN A 3 -10.88 1.44 17.61
CA ASN A 3 -11.22 0.05 17.20
C ASN A 3 -10.87 -0.27 15.73
N SER A 4 -11.12 0.63 14.78
CA SER A 4 -10.98 0.28 13.35
C SER A 4 -9.53 0.15 12.89
N LEU A 5 -8.62 0.97 13.41
CA LEU A 5 -7.18 0.87 13.14
C LEU A 5 -6.55 -0.36 13.82
N THR A 6 -7.09 -0.76 14.97
CA THR A 6 -6.67 -1.98 15.68
C THR A 6 -7.13 -3.23 14.95
N ILE A 7 -8.30 -3.21 14.31
CA ILE A 7 -8.83 -4.35 13.52
C ILE A 7 -8.03 -4.56 12.22
N LEU A 8 -7.69 -3.49 11.49
CA LEU A 8 -6.89 -3.58 10.27
C LEU A 8 -5.42 -3.97 10.54
N SER A 9 -4.82 -3.44 11.61
CA SER A 9 -3.46 -3.85 12.03
C SER A 9 -3.43 -5.24 12.67
N SER A 10 -4.51 -5.68 13.31
CA SER A 10 -4.72 -7.06 13.77
C SER A 10 -4.80 -8.03 12.58
N ALA A 11 -5.62 -7.72 11.57
CA ALA A 11 -5.77 -8.55 10.39
C ALA A 11 -4.44 -8.71 9.62
N GLY A 12 -3.69 -7.64 9.41
CA GLY A 12 -2.38 -7.69 8.75
C GLY A 12 -1.31 -8.46 9.53
N ARG A 13 -1.27 -8.33 10.86
CA ARG A 13 -0.33 -9.09 11.71
C ARG A 13 -0.70 -10.57 11.83
N ASN A 14 -1.99 -10.90 11.85
CA ASN A 14 -2.45 -12.29 11.89
C ASN A 14 -2.18 -13.02 10.56
N LEU A 15 -2.25 -12.31 9.43
CA LEU A 15 -1.86 -12.87 8.11
C LEU A 15 -0.36 -13.10 8.00
N HIS A 16 0.48 -12.20 8.53
CA HIS A 16 1.93 -12.41 8.53
C HIS A 16 2.35 -13.52 9.51
N GLY A 17 1.74 -13.56 10.70
CA GLY A 17 1.96 -14.66 11.66
C GLY A 17 1.51 -16.02 11.12
N PHE A 18 0.39 -16.07 10.39
CA PHE A 18 -0.08 -17.31 9.75
C PHE A 18 0.86 -17.84 8.65
N VAL A 19 1.59 -16.95 7.96
CA VAL A 19 2.59 -17.32 6.95
C VAL A 19 3.91 -17.75 7.61
N ASP A 20 4.29 -17.12 8.72
CA ASP A 20 5.51 -17.47 9.47
C ASP A 20 5.33 -18.73 10.36
N ASP A 21 4.10 -19.06 10.74
CA ASP A 21 3.74 -20.23 11.57
C ASP A 21 3.47 -21.51 10.75
N ILE A 22 3.71 -21.51 9.43
CA ILE A 22 3.71 -22.75 8.65
C ILE A 22 4.90 -23.60 9.13
N PRO A 23 4.69 -24.82 9.68
CA PRO A 23 5.79 -25.67 10.09
C PRO A 23 6.68 -25.99 8.89
N GLN A 24 8.00 -25.78 9.03
CA GLN A 24 9.02 -26.12 8.01
C GLN A 24 8.99 -27.57 7.50
N ILE A 25 8.17 -28.43 8.12
CA ILE A 25 7.91 -29.81 7.69
C ILE A 25 7.34 -29.86 6.27
N PHE A 26 6.50 -28.89 5.85
CA PHE A 26 5.93 -28.89 4.50
C PHE A 26 6.90 -28.44 3.39
N ALA A 27 8.04 -27.84 3.73
CA ALA A 27 9.04 -27.41 2.76
C ALA A 27 10.00 -28.55 2.35
N ASN A 28 10.15 -29.58 3.19
CA ASN A 28 11.08 -30.69 2.95
C ASN A 28 10.43 -31.86 2.21
N ASP A 29 9.12 -32.09 2.40
CA ASP A 29 8.41 -33.20 1.75
C ASP A 29 8.23 -33.02 0.23
N LEU A 30 8.45 -31.81 -0.31
CA LEU A 30 8.43 -31.57 -1.75
C LEU A 30 9.78 -31.88 -2.44
N LYS A 31 10.84 -32.23 -1.68
CA LYS A 31 12.18 -32.51 -2.22
C LYS A 31 12.64 -33.97 -2.07
N GLU A 32 11.98 -34.78 -1.26
CA GLU A 32 12.33 -36.20 -1.08
C GLU A 32 11.40 -37.11 -1.87
N SER A 33 11.43 -36.98 -3.20
CA SER A 33 10.96 -38.03 -4.09
C SER A 33 11.92 -38.17 -5.26
N GLU A 34 13.17 -38.53 -4.95
CA GLU A 34 14.10 -39.14 -5.90
C GLU A 34 15.28 -39.76 -5.14
N SER A 35 15.69 -40.95 -5.58
CA SER A 35 16.83 -41.78 -5.17
C SER A 35 16.67 -42.74 -3.98
N HIS A 36 16.35 -43.99 -4.33
CA HIS A 36 16.88 -45.18 -3.69
C HIS A 36 18.41 -45.17 -3.68
N GLU A 37 19.04 -45.64 -2.59
CA GLU A 37 20.17 -46.57 -2.68
C GLU A 37 20.30 -47.37 -1.36
N GLU A 38 20.35 -48.69 -1.50
CA GLU A 38 20.67 -49.64 -0.44
C GLU A 38 22.15 -49.48 -0.05
N GLU A 39 22.45 -49.42 1.25
CA GLU A 39 23.78 -49.83 1.72
C GLU A 39 23.70 -50.61 3.03
N MET A 40 24.00 -51.90 2.89
CA MET A 40 24.19 -52.88 3.94
C MET A 40 25.53 -52.60 4.65
N ASN A 41 25.55 -52.38 5.96
CA ASN A 41 26.78 -52.61 6.72
C ASN A 41 26.53 -53.05 8.16
N GLY A 42 27.01 -54.26 8.46
CA GLY A 42 26.88 -54.91 9.75
C GLY A 42 27.89 -54.41 10.77
N LYS A 43 27.51 -54.47 12.05
CA LYS A 43 28.45 -54.56 13.17
C LYS A 43 27.82 -55.31 14.36
N LYS A 44 28.27 -56.57 14.49
CA LYS A 44 28.50 -57.38 15.70
C LYS A 44 27.56 -57.19 16.89
N ILE A 45 26.65 -58.15 17.06
CA ILE A 45 26.15 -58.59 18.37
C ILE A 45 26.76 -59.97 18.68
N HIS A 46 27.93 -59.96 19.31
CA HIS A 46 28.32 -60.98 20.28
C HIS A 46 28.31 -60.22 21.60
N THR A 47 27.66 -60.64 22.68
CA THR A 47 27.64 -61.95 23.29
C THR A 47 26.57 -61.86 24.39
N ILE A 48 25.82 -62.93 24.65
CA ILE A 48 25.58 -63.51 25.98
C ILE A 48 24.64 -64.69 25.71
N PHE A 49 25.24 -65.87 25.66
CA PHE A 49 24.55 -67.13 25.90
C PHE A 49 24.74 -67.47 27.38
N ASP A 50 23.65 -67.94 27.98
CA ASP A 50 23.42 -68.34 29.38
C ASP A 50 24.50 -69.22 30.04
N PRO A 51 24.40 -69.35 31.38
CA PRO A 51 24.25 -70.69 31.92
C PRO A 51 23.06 -70.84 32.88
N PHE A 52 22.21 -71.82 32.52
CA PHE A 52 21.44 -72.74 33.36
C PHE A 52 20.42 -72.23 34.41
N SER A 53 19.16 -72.47 34.06
CA SER A 53 18.22 -73.33 34.80
C SER A 53 17.94 -73.00 36.27
N THR A 54 16.91 -72.20 36.50
CA THR A 54 15.79 -72.46 37.45
C THR A 54 14.78 -71.29 37.43
N SER A 55 14.12 -70.98 36.31
CA SER A 55 12.77 -70.34 36.31
C SER A 55 12.13 -70.24 34.92
N SER A 56 12.05 -71.36 34.19
CA SER A 56 11.37 -71.39 32.86
C SER A 56 9.94 -70.83 32.89
N VAL A 57 9.25 -70.91 34.04
CA VAL A 57 7.89 -70.37 34.22
C VAL A 57 7.86 -68.87 34.52
N ASN A 58 8.90 -68.25 35.09
CA ASN A 58 8.88 -66.82 35.46
C ASN A 58 9.34 -65.89 34.32
N ILE A 59 10.34 -66.29 33.53
CA ILE A 59 10.81 -65.49 32.38
C ILE A 59 9.75 -65.44 31.27
N SER A 60 9.06 -66.56 31.01
CA SER A 60 7.93 -66.59 30.08
C SER A 60 6.76 -65.70 30.56
N LYS A 61 6.56 -65.60 31.88
CA LYS A 61 5.49 -64.79 32.48
C LYS A 61 5.81 -63.29 32.45
N ASP A 62 7.07 -62.90 32.63
CA ASP A 62 7.49 -61.51 32.52
C ASP A 62 7.59 -61.02 31.08
N ASN A 63 8.01 -61.87 30.15
CA ASN A 63 7.93 -61.57 28.71
C ASN A 63 6.47 -61.44 28.25
N ALA A 64 5.57 -62.31 28.70
CA ALA A 64 4.14 -62.20 28.41
C ALA A 64 3.51 -60.91 28.95
N LYS A 65 3.86 -60.48 30.17
CA LYS A 65 3.42 -59.18 30.70
C LYS A 65 3.94 -58.00 29.87
N LYS A 66 5.20 -58.05 29.43
CA LYS A 66 5.80 -56.98 28.61
C LYS A 66 5.17 -56.89 27.22
N ILE A 67 4.83 -58.03 26.62
CA ILE A 67 4.06 -58.10 25.37
C ILE A 67 2.68 -57.48 25.58
N ALA A 68 1.95 -57.87 26.64
CA ALA A 68 0.64 -57.31 26.93
C ALA A 68 0.65 -55.79 27.16
N ILE A 69 1.68 -55.26 27.83
CA ILE A 69 1.86 -53.80 28.02
C ILE A 69 2.12 -53.10 26.69
N LEU A 70 2.95 -53.69 25.82
CA LEU A 70 3.25 -53.13 24.50
C LEU A 70 2.03 -53.18 23.57
N GLU A 71 1.25 -54.27 23.61
CA GLU A 71 0.00 -54.41 22.87
C GLU A 71 -1.00 -53.32 23.29
N SER A 72 -1.19 -53.12 24.59
CA SER A 72 -2.05 -52.06 25.12
C SER A 72 -1.58 -50.66 24.69
N LYS A 73 -0.27 -50.40 24.70
CA LYS A 73 0.29 -49.12 24.22
C LYS A 73 0.14 -48.94 22.71
N CYS A 74 0.25 -50.01 21.93
CA CYS A 74 -0.01 -49.98 20.49
C CYS A 74 -1.48 -49.67 20.18
N GLU A 75 -2.42 -50.22 20.95
CA GLU A 75 -3.84 -49.90 20.83
C GLU A 75 -4.14 -48.44 21.18
N GLU A 76 -3.55 -47.94 22.28
CA GLU A 76 -3.68 -46.53 22.67
C GLU A 76 -3.13 -45.57 21.59
N LEU A 77 -1.93 -45.85 21.07
CA LEU A 77 -1.33 -45.04 20.01
C LEU A 77 -2.16 -45.10 18.71
N ARG A 78 -2.73 -46.25 18.36
CA ARG A 78 -3.63 -46.37 17.20
C ARG A 78 -4.87 -45.49 17.36
N ALA A 79 -5.51 -45.54 18.53
CA ALA A 79 -6.66 -44.69 18.83
C ALA A 79 -6.28 -43.20 18.77
N GLN A 80 -5.09 -42.84 19.27
CA GLN A 80 -4.59 -41.46 19.21
C GLN A 80 -4.31 -41.01 17.77
N VAL A 81 -3.70 -41.86 16.94
CA VAL A 81 -3.47 -41.56 15.51
C VAL A 81 -4.79 -41.39 14.76
N GLU A 82 -5.77 -42.26 14.99
CA GLU A 82 -7.09 -42.15 14.37
C GLU A 82 -7.80 -40.85 14.79
N TYR A 83 -7.76 -40.53 16.09
CA TYR A 83 -8.31 -39.28 16.61
C TYR A 83 -7.63 -38.06 15.97
N LEU A 84 -6.29 -38.00 15.96
CA LEU A 84 -5.55 -36.88 15.39
C LEU A 84 -5.72 -36.77 13.87
N THR A 85 -5.87 -37.90 13.18
CA THR A 85 -6.16 -37.92 11.73
C THR A 85 -7.51 -37.29 11.45
N LYS A 86 -8.54 -37.67 12.23
CA LYS A 86 -9.88 -37.10 12.10
C LYS A 86 -9.92 -35.61 12.45
N GLU A 87 -9.22 -35.18 13.50
CA GLU A 87 -9.11 -33.75 13.85
C GLU A 87 -8.40 -32.96 12.75
N LYS A 88 -7.35 -33.53 12.15
CA LYS A 88 -6.65 -32.92 11.00
C LYS A 88 -7.56 -32.81 9.79
N GLU A 89 -8.35 -33.84 9.48
CA GLU A 89 -9.34 -33.82 8.39
C GLU A 89 -10.38 -32.73 8.63
N ASN A 90 -11.01 -32.69 9.82
CA ASN A 90 -11.98 -31.65 10.20
C ASN A 90 -11.38 -30.24 10.07
N ALA A 91 -10.16 -30.03 10.56
CA ALA A 91 -9.48 -28.74 10.47
C ALA A 91 -9.17 -28.35 9.01
N THR A 92 -8.80 -29.32 8.18
CA THR A 92 -8.54 -29.10 6.75
C THR A 92 -9.82 -28.71 6.02
N GLU A 93 -10.93 -29.39 6.29
CA GLU A 93 -12.25 -29.05 5.72
C GLU A 93 -12.69 -27.64 6.13
N GLU A 94 -12.51 -27.26 7.40
CA GLU A 94 -12.86 -25.93 7.88
C GLU A 94 -11.98 -24.83 7.25
N ILE A 95 -10.69 -25.09 7.05
CA ILE A 95 -9.78 -24.16 6.36
C ILE A 95 -10.25 -23.93 4.92
N GLU A 96 -10.58 -24.98 4.17
CA GLU A 96 -11.06 -24.83 2.80
C GLU A 96 -12.40 -24.08 2.75
N ARG A 97 -13.33 -24.38 3.66
CA ARG A 97 -14.60 -23.64 3.79
C ARG A 97 -14.38 -22.15 4.07
N LEU A 98 -13.47 -21.82 4.98
CA LEU A 98 -13.15 -20.43 5.32
C LEU A 98 -12.44 -19.71 4.18
N LYS A 99 -11.56 -20.38 3.42
CA LYS A 99 -10.94 -19.82 2.21
C LYS A 99 -11.99 -19.45 1.17
N ASP A 100 -12.95 -20.33 0.89
CA ASP A 100 -14.03 -20.05 -0.06
C ASP A 100 -14.90 -18.87 0.38
N GLN A 101 -15.19 -18.76 1.68
CA GLN A 101 -15.92 -17.63 2.24
C GLN A 101 -15.15 -16.31 2.10
N ILE A 102 -13.86 -16.31 2.41
CA ILE A 102 -13.01 -15.11 2.27
C ILE A 102 -12.91 -14.69 0.81
N PHE A 103 -12.72 -15.64 -0.12
CA PHE A 103 -12.66 -15.36 -1.55
C PHE A 103 -13.97 -14.74 -2.07
N SER A 104 -15.10 -15.32 -1.67
CA SER A 104 -16.42 -14.83 -2.04
C SER A 104 -16.68 -13.43 -1.48
N GLN A 105 -16.34 -13.20 -0.21
CA GLN A 105 -16.49 -11.89 0.43
C GLN A 105 -15.59 -10.83 -0.22
N SER A 106 -14.34 -11.19 -0.54
CA SER A 106 -13.40 -10.29 -1.21
C SER A 106 -13.90 -9.87 -2.60
N THR A 107 -14.42 -10.83 -3.36
CA THR A 107 -15.02 -10.56 -4.68
C THR A 107 -16.24 -9.65 -4.57
N TYR A 108 -17.14 -9.92 -3.61
CA TYR A 108 -18.30 -9.06 -3.36
C TYR A 108 -17.91 -7.65 -2.94
N CYS A 109 -16.99 -7.50 -1.99
CA CYS A 109 -16.50 -6.20 -1.51
C CYS A 109 -15.82 -5.40 -2.63
N THR A 110 -15.05 -6.05 -3.49
CA THR A 110 -14.41 -5.42 -4.65
C THR A 110 -15.47 -4.87 -5.61
N SER A 111 -16.48 -5.68 -5.95
CA SER A 111 -17.58 -5.24 -6.82
C SER A 111 -18.39 -4.10 -6.20
N LEU A 112 -18.73 -4.21 -4.91
CA LEU A 112 -19.47 -3.17 -4.20
C LEU A 112 -18.68 -1.85 -4.14
N GLY A 113 -17.38 -1.94 -3.80
CA GLY A 113 -16.47 -0.80 -3.77
C GLY A 113 -16.34 -0.11 -5.13
N ALA A 114 -16.22 -0.87 -6.21
CA ALA A 114 -16.16 -0.31 -7.56
C ALA A 114 -17.44 0.47 -7.95
N VAL A 115 -18.62 -0.11 -7.66
CA VAL A 115 -19.91 0.55 -7.94
C VAL A 115 -20.09 1.81 -7.10
N LEU A 116 -19.93 1.70 -5.77
CA LEU A 116 -20.10 2.84 -4.87
C LEU A 116 -19.04 3.92 -5.11
N GLY A 117 -17.80 3.53 -5.40
CA GLY A 117 -16.72 4.44 -5.77
C GLY A 117 -17.04 5.24 -7.04
N ASN A 118 -17.59 4.59 -8.07
CA ASN A 118 -18.00 5.28 -9.29
C ASN A 118 -19.17 6.26 -9.05
N LEU A 119 -20.18 5.85 -8.29
CA LEU A 119 -21.30 6.71 -7.92
C LEU A 119 -20.84 7.91 -7.10
N THR A 120 -19.97 7.68 -6.12
CA THR A 120 -19.38 8.73 -5.27
C THR A 120 -18.54 9.69 -6.10
N TRP A 121 -17.72 9.19 -7.02
CA TRP A 121 -16.95 10.04 -7.92
C TRP A 121 -17.85 10.91 -8.79
N ARG A 122 -18.90 10.34 -9.40
CA ARG A 122 -19.88 11.13 -10.16
C ARG A 122 -20.59 12.17 -9.30
N ALA A 123 -21.00 11.82 -8.08
CA ALA A 123 -21.63 12.73 -7.14
C ALA A 123 -20.69 13.88 -6.71
N SER A 124 -19.40 13.59 -6.49
CA SER A 124 -18.40 14.60 -6.11
C SER A 124 -18.19 15.70 -7.15
N ARG A 125 -18.63 15.50 -8.40
CA ARG A 125 -18.55 16.53 -9.45
C ARG A 125 -19.51 17.70 -9.22
N PHE A 126 -20.47 17.55 -8.32
CA PHE A 126 -21.42 18.60 -7.97
C PHE A 126 -20.94 19.31 -6.68
N PRO A 127 -20.55 20.60 -6.73
CA PRO A 127 -20.04 21.31 -5.57
C PRO A 127 -20.99 21.26 -4.37
N GLN A 128 -22.30 21.32 -4.59
CA GLN A 128 -23.30 21.27 -3.52
C GLN A 128 -23.25 19.95 -2.73
N ILE A 129 -22.89 18.84 -3.39
CA ILE A 129 -22.72 17.54 -2.73
C ILE A 129 -21.44 17.54 -1.90
N VAL A 130 -20.34 18.09 -2.44
CA VAL A 130 -19.08 18.24 -1.70
C VAL A 130 -19.27 19.13 -0.47
N ASP A 131 -19.99 20.23 -0.60
CA ASP A 131 -20.30 21.15 0.50
C ASP A 131 -21.14 20.46 1.59
N ALA A 132 -22.13 19.64 1.20
CA ALA A 132 -22.90 18.83 2.14
C ALA A 132 -22.02 17.80 2.87
N TRP A 133 -21.09 17.16 2.17
CA TRP A 133 -20.14 16.23 2.77
C TRP A 133 -19.22 16.91 3.79
N LEU A 134 -18.67 18.06 3.44
CA LEU A 134 -17.73 18.82 4.29
C LEU A 134 -18.41 19.53 5.45
N SER A 135 -19.70 19.84 5.36
CA SER A 135 -20.45 20.46 6.46
C SER A 135 -21.07 19.42 7.42
N THR A 136 -21.54 18.29 6.89
CA THR A 136 -22.37 17.34 7.65
C THR A 136 -21.67 16.01 7.94
N PHE A 137 -20.71 15.61 7.11
CA PHE A 137 -20.13 14.26 7.12
C PHE A 137 -18.59 14.25 7.17
N GLN A 138 -17.98 15.24 7.85
CA GLN A 138 -16.52 15.38 7.93
C GLN A 138 -15.79 14.12 8.41
N ASN A 139 -16.34 13.43 9.41
CA ASN A 139 -15.79 12.16 9.90
C ASN A 139 -15.77 11.07 8.81
N LYS A 140 -16.78 11.03 7.94
CA LYS A 140 -16.83 10.09 6.81
C LYS A 140 -15.87 10.48 5.70
N ILE A 141 -15.63 11.77 5.50
CA ILE A 141 -14.57 12.22 4.58
C ILE A 141 -13.18 11.91 5.14
N ALA A 142 -12.96 12.00 6.46
CA ALA A 142 -11.71 11.55 7.08
C ALA A 142 -11.49 10.03 6.92
N GLU A 143 -12.52 9.21 7.20
CA GLU A 143 -12.48 7.75 6.95
C GLU A 143 -12.19 7.45 5.47
N PHE A 144 -12.85 8.15 4.55
CA PHE A 144 -12.60 8.04 3.12
C PHE A 144 -11.14 8.38 2.77
N LEU A 145 -10.59 9.49 3.26
CA LEU A 145 -9.19 9.85 3.02
C LEU A 145 -8.21 8.81 3.58
N SER A 146 -8.52 8.17 4.71
CA SER A 146 -7.73 7.05 5.22
C SER A 146 -7.75 5.85 4.26
N ILE A 147 -8.90 5.53 3.65
CA ILE A 147 -9.01 4.49 2.62
C ILE A 147 -8.23 4.89 1.36
N VAL A 148 -8.35 6.14 0.90
CA VAL A 148 -7.58 6.63 -0.26
C VAL A 148 -6.08 6.52 0.01
N ASN A 149 -5.63 6.90 1.20
CA ASN A 149 -4.25 6.78 1.63
C ASN A 149 -3.72 5.35 1.50
N GLY A 150 -4.40 4.39 2.11
CA GLY A 150 -3.96 2.98 2.09
C GLY A 150 -4.06 2.36 0.69
N THR A 151 -5.10 2.71 -0.07
CA THR A 151 -5.29 2.20 -1.43
C THR A 151 -4.23 2.75 -2.38
N PHE A 152 -3.90 4.04 -2.28
CA PHE A 152 -2.90 4.65 -3.13
C PHE A 152 -1.49 4.12 -2.83
N ASP A 153 -1.14 3.95 -1.55
CA ASP A 153 0.13 3.31 -1.16
C ASP A 153 0.23 1.89 -1.72
N ALA A 154 -0.77 1.06 -1.45
CA ALA A 154 -0.78 -0.32 -1.90
C ALA A 154 -0.69 -0.43 -3.43
N PHE A 155 -1.35 0.48 -4.16
CA PHE A 155 -1.27 0.53 -5.61
C PHE A 155 0.15 0.86 -6.10
N VAL A 156 0.77 1.91 -5.56
CA VAL A 156 2.13 2.31 -5.94
C VAL A 156 3.12 1.19 -5.57
N ASP A 157 2.99 0.59 -4.38
CA ASP A 157 3.85 -0.49 -3.90
C ASP A 157 3.72 -1.78 -4.71
N THR A 158 2.53 -2.07 -5.24
CA THR A 158 2.26 -3.27 -6.06
C THR A 158 2.90 -3.15 -7.43
N TYR A 159 2.78 -1.98 -8.07
CA TYR A 159 3.16 -1.82 -9.47
C TYR A 159 4.56 -1.22 -9.67
N ARG A 160 5.07 -0.43 -8.70
CA ARG A 160 6.39 0.22 -8.62
C ARG A 160 6.94 0.78 -9.93
N SER A 161 7.47 -0.10 -10.78
CA SER A 161 8.15 0.22 -12.04
C SER A 161 7.22 0.43 -13.24
N ALA A 162 6.03 -0.18 -13.25
CA ALA A 162 5.13 -0.11 -14.39
C ALA A 162 3.67 -0.22 -13.96
N PHE A 163 2.92 0.86 -14.16
CA PHE A 163 1.49 0.87 -13.90
C PHE A 163 0.72 0.06 -14.93
N PRO A 164 -0.40 -0.56 -14.52
CA PRO A 164 -1.24 -1.30 -15.43
C PRO A 164 -1.87 -0.34 -16.46
N PRO A 165 -2.38 -0.86 -17.59
CA PRO A 165 -3.03 -0.05 -18.60
C PRO A 165 -4.22 0.75 -18.04
N ILE A 166 -4.53 1.88 -18.66
CA ILE A 166 -5.58 2.79 -18.16
C ILE A 166 -6.97 2.13 -18.07
N ASN A 167 -7.26 1.06 -18.80
CA ASN A 167 -8.54 0.34 -18.73
C ASN A 167 -8.58 -0.72 -17.61
N ASN A 168 -7.49 -0.91 -16.86
CA ASN A 168 -7.46 -1.80 -15.71
C ASN A 168 -8.40 -1.30 -14.61
N ILE A 169 -9.11 -2.23 -13.96
CA ILE A 169 -10.15 -1.91 -12.98
C ILE A 169 -9.56 -1.26 -11.72
N GLU A 170 -8.41 -1.75 -11.23
CA GLU A 170 -7.73 -1.17 -10.07
C GLU A 170 -7.22 0.23 -10.38
N TYR A 171 -6.64 0.42 -11.56
CA TYR A 171 -6.20 1.74 -12.02
C TYR A 171 -7.38 2.72 -12.09
N GLN A 172 -8.50 2.32 -12.69
CA GLN A 172 -9.71 3.14 -12.77
C GLN A 172 -10.30 3.44 -11.38
N PHE A 173 -10.22 2.47 -10.46
CA PHE A 173 -10.64 2.66 -9.09
C PHE A 173 -9.78 3.72 -8.38
N VAL A 174 -8.45 3.60 -8.43
CA VAL A 174 -7.51 4.57 -7.85
C VAL A 174 -7.69 5.96 -8.48
N MET A 175 -7.83 6.04 -9.81
CA MET A 175 -8.15 7.28 -10.50
C MET A 175 -9.46 7.91 -10.03
N GLY A 176 -10.50 7.09 -9.78
CA GLY A 176 -11.77 7.55 -9.21
C GLY A 176 -11.60 8.13 -7.81
N LEU A 177 -10.82 7.46 -6.95
CA LEU A 177 -10.50 7.94 -5.60
C LEU A 177 -9.77 9.29 -5.63
N LEU A 178 -8.68 9.40 -6.40
CA LEU A 178 -7.97 10.67 -6.57
C LEU A 178 -8.86 11.74 -7.22
N GLY A 179 -9.75 11.34 -8.13
CA GLY A 179 -10.72 12.22 -8.77
C GLY A 179 -11.72 12.81 -7.77
N ILE A 180 -12.19 12.02 -6.79
CA ILE A 180 -13.02 12.52 -5.68
C ILE A 180 -12.24 13.54 -4.86
N VAL A 181 -11.00 13.24 -4.46
CA VAL A 181 -10.18 14.18 -3.67
C VAL A 181 -9.88 15.46 -4.45
N THR A 182 -9.67 15.35 -5.77
CA THR A 182 -9.51 16.51 -6.66
C THR A 182 -10.75 17.41 -6.60
N ASN A 183 -11.95 16.84 -6.69
CA ASN A 183 -13.19 17.61 -6.58
C ASN A 183 -13.40 18.20 -5.18
N ILE A 184 -13.05 17.46 -4.11
CA ILE A 184 -13.09 17.99 -2.74
C ILE A 184 -12.17 19.21 -2.61
N SER A 185 -10.92 19.10 -3.08
CA SER A 185 -9.95 20.21 -3.01
C SER A 185 -10.36 21.45 -3.82
N ALA A 186 -11.30 21.32 -4.76
CA ALA A 186 -11.77 22.46 -5.55
C ALA A 186 -12.57 23.48 -4.71
N SER A 187 -13.18 23.07 -3.58
CA SER A 187 -13.88 24.01 -2.68
C SER A 187 -12.96 24.59 -1.60
N PRO A 188 -13.16 25.84 -1.15
CA PRO A 188 -12.39 26.44 -0.06
C PRO A 188 -12.37 25.59 1.21
N GLU A 189 -13.52 25.07 1.61
CA GLU A 189 -13.71 24.23 2.79
C GLU A 189 -12.96 22.91 2.64
N GLY A 190 -12.93 22.34 1.43
CA GLY A 190 -12.22 21.10 1.16
C GLY A 190 -10.72 21.27 1.24
N ARG A 191 -10.18 22.40 0.76
CA ARG A 191 -8.76 22.74 0.91
C ARG A 191 -8.36 22.87 2.38
N GLU A 192 -9.18 23.57 3.17
CA GLU A 192 -8.91 23.73 4.59
C GLU A 192 -9.01 22.39 5.32
N PHE A 193 -10.02 21.59 4.99
CA PHE A 193 -10.21 20.26 5.57
C PHE A 193 -9.02 19.33 5.30
N LEU A 194 -8.49 19.33 4.06
CA LEU A 194 -7.34 18.52 3.70
C LEU A 194 -6.08 18.84 4.51
N ILE A 195 -5.96 20.05 5.06
CA ILE A 195 -4.75 20.49 5.78
C ILE A 195 -4.95 20.55 7.30
N THR A 196 -6.20 20.49 7.76
CA THR A 196 -6.54 20.47 9.20
C THR A 196 -6.88 19.07 9.71
N ASN A 197 -7.29 18.16 8.83
CA ASN A 197 -7.53 16.76 9.15
C ASN A 197 -6.25 15.91 8.99
N SER A 198 -5.96 15.01 9.93
CA SER A 198 -4.75 14.16 9.89
C SER A 198 -4.67 13.26 8.65
N SER A 199 -5.77 12.64 8.24
CA SER A 199 -5.79 11.79 7.04
C SER A 199 -5.63 12.63 5.77
N GLY A 200 -6.13 13.87 5.77
CA GLY A 200 -5.90 14.82 4.69
C GLY A 200 -4.44 15.23 4.57
N THR A 201 -3.81 15.63 5.67
CA THR A 201 -2.41 16.09 5.67
C THR A 201 -1.48 14.96 5.28
N GLU A 202 -1.66 13.76 5.84
CA GLU A 202 -0.95 12.55 5.44
C GLU A 202 -1.08 12.28 3.93
N PHE A 203 -2.29 12.45 3.37
CA PHE A 203 -2.51 12.24 1.94
C PHE A 203 -1.79 13.30 1.09
N VAL A 204 -1.89 14.58 1.42
CA VAL A 204 -1.20 15.65 0.68
C VAL A 204 0.32 15.47 0.73
N GLN A 205 0.87 15.14 1.91
CA GLN A 205 2.30 14.86 2.04
C GLN A 205 2.73 13.66 1.19
N LYS A 206 1.91 12.62 1.17
CA LYS A 206 2.14 11.42 0.35
C LYS A 206 2.12 11.75 -1.14
N LEU A 207 1.24 12.62 -1.61
CA LEU A 207 1.26 13.08 -3.00
C LEU A 207 2.60 13.73 -3.35
N ILE A 208 3.14 14.57 -2.45
CA ILE A 208 4.43 15.23 -2.66
C ILE A 208 5.57 14.19 -2.72
N LYS A 209 5.58 13.25 -1.78
CA LYS A 209 6.64 12.24 -1.66
C LYS A 209 6.64 11.21 -2.80
N LEU A 210 5.46 10.72 -3.19
CA LEU A 210 5.36 9.65 -4.19
C LEU A 210 5.43 10.17 -5.63
N MET A 211 5.13 11.46 -5.88
CA MET A 211 5.13 11.99 -7.25
C MET A 211 6.45 11.75 -8.01
N PRO A 212 7.65 12.00 -7.43
CA PRO A 212 8.92 11.69 -8.09
C PRO A 212 9.18 10.19 -8.30
N GLU A 213 8.51 9.33 -7.53
CA GLU A 213 8.72 7.87 -7.56
C GLU A 213 7.83 7.18 -8.60
N LEU A 214 6.75 7.83 -9.07
CA LEU A 214 5.87 7.20 -10.04
C LEU A 214 6.57 7.03 -11.40
N PRO A 215 6.40 5.89 -12.08
CA PRO A 215 7.09 5.60 -13.33
C PRO A 215 6.68 6.56 -14.44
N SER A 216 7.57 6.96 -15.36
CA SER A 216 7.23 7.91 -16.45
C SER A 216 6.38 7.31 -17.59
N THR A 217 5.68 6.21 -17.33
CA THR A 217 4.79 5.55 -18.30
C THR A 217 3.50 6.34 -18.52
N SER A 218 2.83 6.12 -19.65
CA SER A 218 1.54 6.79 -19.96
C SER A 218 0.48 6.61 -18.88
N GLY A 219 0.53 5.52 -18.10
CA GLY A 219 -0.37 5.30 -16.95
C GLY A 219 -0.11 6.27 -15.80
N ALA A 220 1.13 6.65 -15.50
CA ALA A 220 1.39 7.55 -14.39
C ALA A 220 1.03 9.01 -14.70
N VAL A 221 1.07 9.41 -15.97
CA VAL A 221 0.77 10.79 -16.39
C VAL A 221 -0.61 11.23 -15.89
N SER A 222 -1.64 10.39 -16.00
CA SER A 222 -2.99 10.77 -15.55
C SER A 222 -3.10 10.87 -14.02
N LEU A 223 -2.37 10.05 -13.28
CA LEU A 223 -2.31 10.12 -11.82
C LEU A 223 -1.60 11.39 -11.38
N LYS A 224 -0.40 11.65 -11.94
CA LYS A 224 0.36 12.87 -11.68
C LYS A 224 -0.42 14.12 -12.02
N ARG A 225 -1.22 14.08 -13.08
CA ARG A 225 -2.15 15.16 -13.42
C ARG A 225 -3.11 15.46 -12.28
N LEU A 226 -3.81 14.45 -11.74
CA LEU A 226 -4.72 14.63 -10.61
C LEU A 226 -3.98 15.12 -9.36
N MET A 227 -2.79 14.59 -9.10
CA MET A 227 -1.95 15.03 -7.98
C MET A 227 -1.59 16.51 -8.10
N LEU A 228 -1.11 16.97 -9.27
CA LEU A 228 -0.83 18.38 -9.52
C LEU A 228 -2.09 19.26 -9.39
N MET A 229 -3.26 18.79 -9.83
CA MET A 229 -4.52 19.51 -9.63
C MET A 229 -4.87 19.65 -8.15
N ILE A 230 -4.70 18.60 -7.34
CA ILE A 230 -4.91 18.65 -5.89
C ILE A 230 -3.93 19.62 -5.24
N LEU A 231 -2.63 19.55 -5.58
CA LEU A 231 -1.60 20.44 -5.04
C LEU A 231 -1.86 21.91 -5.44
N TYR A 232 -2.24 22.16 -6.69
CA TYR A 232 -2.64 23.49 -7.14
C TYR A 232 -3.83 24.01 -6.34
N ASN A 233 -4.87 23.20 -6.20
CA ASN A 233 -6.04 23.56 -5.43
C ASN A 233 -5.65 23.90 -3.99
N VAL A 234 -4.95 23.00 -3.28
CA VAL A 234 -4.45 23.24 -1.92
C VAL A 234 -3.57 24.49 -1.83
N SER A 235 -2.80 24.84 -2.86
CA SER A 235 -1.99 26.07 -2.84
C SER A 235 -2.81 27.37 -2.86
N MET A 236 -4.11 27.31 -3.17
CA MET A 236 -5.00 28.48 -3.23
C MET A 236 -5.43 29.02 -1.85
N ASN A 237 -5.31 28.25 -0.75
CA ASN A 237 -5.56 28.77 0.61
C ASN A 237 -4.24 28.99 1.36
N LYS A 238 -4.20 29.98 2.26
CA LYS A 238 -2.97 30.34 2.99
C LYS A 238 -2.40 29.19 3.81
N THR A 239 -3.27 28.43 4.48
CA THR A 239 -2.89 27.27 5.32
C THR A 239 -2.29 26.15 4.46
N GLY A 240 -2.93 25.85 3.32
CA GLY A 240 -2.44 24.85 2.38
C GLY A 240 -1.14 25.27 1.70
N LEU A 241 -1.04 26.51 1.24
CA LEU A 241 0.21 27.06 0.70
C LEU A 241 1.38 26.89 1.68
N ARG A 242 1.18 27.28 2.95
CA ARG A 242 2.20 27.11 4.00
C ARG A 242 2.58 25.64 4.18
N TYR A 243 1.58 24.75 4.26
CA TYR A 243 1.82 23.32 4.42
C TYR A 243 2.61 22.70 3.26
N LEU A 244 2.30 23.10 2.03
CA LEU A 244 3.01 22.62 0.83
C LEU A 244 4.48 23.06 0.82
N LEU A 245 4.75 24.31 1.23
CA LEU A 245 6.13 24.81 1.35
C LEU A 245 6.90 24.07 2.45
N GLU A 246 6.29 23.86 3.63
CA GLU A 246 6.87 23.09 4.73
C GLU A 246 7.11 21.63 4.37
N SER A 247 6.25 21.06 3.54
CA SER A 247 6.34 19.69 3.04
C SER A 247 7.26 19.54 1.83
N ARG A 248 8.00 20.60 1.44
CA ARG A 248 8.94 20.61 0.32
C ARG A 248 8.31 20.23 -1.03
N VAL A 249 7.15 20.80 -1.36
CA VAL A 249 6.50 20.61 -2.67
C VAL A 249 7.43 20.89 -3.87
N GLY A 250 8.46 21.73 -3.69
CA GLY A 250 9.47 22.01 -4.71
C GLY A 250 10.19 20.78 -5.25
N ASP A 251 10.42 19.75 -4.42
CA ASP A 251 11.09 18.51 -4.86
C ASP A 251 10.24 17.78 -5.92
N ALA A 252 8.93 17.68 -5.67
CA ALA A 252 7.97 17.09 -6.60
C ALA A 252 7.85 17.88 -7.91
N LEU A 253 7.80 19.21 -7.81
CA LEU A 253 7.68 20.09 -8.97
C LEU A 253 8.95 20.11 -9.83
N SER A 254 10.13 20.06 -9.20
CA SER A 254 11.41 19.96 -9.91
C SER A 254 11.48 18.68 -10.74
N HIS A 255 11.15 17.54 -10.13
CA HIS A 255 11.10 16.26 -10.84
C HIS A 255 10.14 16.29 -12.05
N CYS A 256 8.95 16.90 -11.89
CA CYS A 256 7.99 17.02 -12.98
C CYS A 256 8.52 17.86 -14.16
N LEU A 257 9.29 18.92 -13.88
CA LEU A 257 9.90 19.77 -14.90
C LEU A 257 11.04 19.06 -15.67
N GLU A 258 11.81 18.24 -14.97
CA GLU A 258 12.98 17.54 -15.53
C GLU A 258 12.59 16.32 -16.36
N ASN A 259 11.75 15.44 -15.83
CA ASN A 259 11.53 14.11 -16.40
C ASN A 259 10.26 14.02 -17.27
N GLU A 260 9.26 14.88 -17.06
CA GLU A 260 7.87 14.56 -17.47
C GLU A 260 7.10 15.68 -18.15
N ALA A 261 7.76 16.81 -18.37
CA ALA A 261 7.26 17.95 -19.15
C ALA A 261 7.17 17.64 -20.66
N SER A 262 6.70 16.46 -21.07
CA SER A 262 6.51 16.09 -22.49
C SER A 262 5.17 16.55 -23.05
N SER A 263 4.13 16.69 -22.19
CA SER A 263 2.83 17.24 -22.56
C SER A 263 2.68 18.69 -22.10
N ASP A 264 2.16 19.53 -22.99
CA ASP A 264 1.77 20.92 -22.72
C ASP A 264 0.84 21.04 -21.50
N GLU A 265 -0.06 20.07 -21.28
CA GLU A 265 -0.99 20.08 -20.13
C GLU A 265 -0.25 19.89 -18.80
N MET A 266 0.68 18.94 -18.74
CA MET A 266 1.49 18.68 -17.54
C MET A 266 2.42 19.85 -17.23
N GLN A 267 3.05 20.42 -18.27
CA GLN A 267 3.85 21.64 -18.15
C GLN A 267 3.01 22.78 -17.55
N LEU A 268 1.82 23.03 -18.10
CA LEU A 268 0.95 24.08 -17.61
C LEU A 268 0.55 23.85 -16.15
N LEU A 269 0.15 22.64 -15.77
CA LEU A 269 -0.23 22.33 -14.39
C LEU A 269 0.93 22.52 -13.42
N CYS A 270 2.12 22.03 -13.76
CA CYS A 270 3.31 22.23 -12.94
C CYS A 270 3.63 23.73 -12.77
N LEU A 271 3.56 24.50 -13.87
CA LEU A 271 3.75 25.95 -13.83
C LEU A 271 2.68 26.66 -13.01
N ARG A 272 1.42 26.18 -12.99
CA ARG A 272 0.34 26.75 -12.18
C ARG A 272 0.58 26.54 -10.69
N VAL A 273 1.04 25.35 -10.29
CA VAL A 273 1.43 25.11 -8.89
C VAL A 273 2.60 26.03 -8.52
N LEU A 274 3.65 26.09 -9.36
CA LEU A 274 4.81 26.97 -9.13
C LEU A 274 4.40 28.45 -9.05
N GLN A 275 3.52 28.89 -9.93
CA GLN A 275 3.00 30.24 -9.95
C GLN A 275 2.30 30.55 -8.63
N SER A 276 1.48 29.63 -8.11
CA SER A 276 0.80 29.82 -6.84
C SER A 276 1.75 29.85 -5.65
N VAL A 277 2.72 28.93 -5.58
CA VAL A 277 3.61 28.84 -4.41
C VAL A 277 4.69 29.90 -4.36
N THR A 278 4.92 30.59 -5.49
CA THR A 278 5.87 31.71 -5.59
C THR A 278 5.19 33.08 -5.57
N TYR A 279 3.87 33.13 -5.68
CA TYR A 279 3.10 34.38 -5.68
C TYR A 279 3.17 35.05 -4.31
N ASP A 280 3.61 36.31 -4.26
CA ASP A 280 3.81 37.10 -3.03
C ASP A 280 4.58 36.34 -1.93
N LEU A 281 5.53 35.47 -2.32
CA LEU A 281 6.37 34.74 -1.37
C LEU A 281 7.46 35.65 -0.81
N GLU A 282 7.45 35.87 0.51
CA GLU A 282 8.37 36.78 1.19
C GLU A 282 9.33 36.06 2.13
N GLU A 283 8.98 34.86 2.59
CA GLU A 283 9.75 34.11 3.59
C GLU A 283 11.10 33.60 3.02
N PRO A 284 12.24 34.09 3.52
CA PRO A 284 13.56 33.81 2.92
C PRO A 284 13.91 32.33 2.84
N LYS A 285 13.48 31.52 3.83
CA LYS A 285 13.74 30.07 3.83
C LYS A 285 13.10 29.38 2.62
N TYR A 286 11.84 29.68 2.31
CA TYR A 286 11.12 29.03 1.21
C TYR A 286 11.59 29.56 -0.15
N ILE A 287 11.93 30.84 -0.22
CA ILE A 287 12.59 31.43 -1.39
C ILE A 287 13.90 30.69 -1.69
N HIS A 288 14.75 30.53 -0.69
CA HIS A 288 16.04 29.86 -0.85
C HIS A 288 15.87 28.41 -1.29
N ASP A 289 14.95 27.68 -0.64
CA ASP A 289 14.63 26.29 -0.98
C ASP A 289 14.18 26.17 -2.44
N LEU A 290 13.16 26.93 -2.84
CA LEU A 290 12.61 26.88 -4.21
C LEU A 290 13.63 27.30 -5.27
N THR A 291 14.40 28.36 -5.02
CA THR A 291 15.40 28.86 -5.99
C THR A 291 16.59 27.92 -6.15
N THR A 292 16.85 27.06 -5.17
CA THR A 292 17.90 26.03 -5.23
C THR A 292 17.41 24.76 -5.94
N ILE A 293 16.15 24.37 -5.71
CA ILE A 293 15.60 23.09 -6.18
C ILE A 293 15.00 23.19 -7.59
N ILE A 294 14.37 24.31 -7.93
CA ILE A 294 13.63 24.46 -9.19
C ILE A 294 14.59 24.81 -10.35
N PRO A 295 14.58 24.06 -11.47
CA PRO A 295 15.44 24.34 -12.62
C PRO A 295 14.93 25.55 -13.41
N ILE A 296 15.27 26.77 -12.96
CA ILE A 296 14.79 28.03 -13.57
C ILE A 296 15.11 28.10 -15.07
N GLN A 297 16.29 27.61 -15.49
CA GLN A 297 16.68 27.60 -16.91
C GLN A 297 15.70 26.78 -17.76
N ARG A 298 15.15 25.69 -17.22
CA ARG A 298 14.14 24.89 -17.91
C ARG A 298 12.85 25.69 -18.11
N ILE A 299 12.41 26.42 -17.09
CA ILE A 299 11.22 27.28 -17.15
C ILE A 299 11.43 28.43 -18.15
N GLU A 300 12.64 28.98 -18.24
CA GLU A 300 12.97 30.03 -19.20
C GLU A 300 12.77 29.58 -20.66
N THR A 301 13.02 28.31 -20.98
CA THR A 301 12.70 27.78 -22.32
C THR A 301 11.19 27.82 -22.63
N MET A 302 10.34 27.73 -21.61
CA MET A 302 8.88 27.75 -21.73
C MET A 302 8.31 29.16 -21.89
N VAL A 303 9.08 30.21 -21.58
CA VAL A 303 8.70 31.62 -21.78
C VAL A 303 8.40 31.92 -23.26
N SER A 304 9.03 31.19 -24.17
CA SER A 304 8.84 31.29 -25.62
C SER A 304 7.91 30.21 -26.19
N ALA A 305 7.18 29.47 -25.35
CA ALA A 305 6.24 28.46 -25.80
C ALA A 305 5.17 29.06 -26.74
N LYS A 306 4.76 28.29 -27.76
CA LYS A 306 3.69 28.69 -28.70
C LYS A 306 2.36 28.96 -28.00
N ARG A 307 2.09 28.18 -26.95
CA ARG A 307 0.92 28.31 -26.10
C ARG A 307 1.05 29.51 -25.16
N SER A 308 0.15 30.47 -25.28
CA SER A 308 0.20 31.73 -24.55
C SER A 308 -0.02 31.57 -23.04
N ASP A 309 -0.81 30.57 -22.62
CA ASP A 309 -1.04 30.25 -21.22
C ASP A 309 0.22 29.70 -20.53
N ILE A 310 0.94 28.79 -21.19
CA ILE A 310 2.24 28.28 -20.74
C ILE A 310 3.28 29.41 -20.67
N SER A 311 3.42 30.19 -21.76
CA SER A 311 4.38 31.31 -21.80
C SER A 311 4.09 32.34 -20.70
N SER A 312 2.80 32.66 -20.47
CA SER A 312 2.39 33.60 -19.42
C SER A 312 2.72 33.08 -18.02
N ALA A 313 2.37 31.83 -17.72
CA ALA A 313 2.68 31.22 -16.43
C ALA A 313 4.20 31.15 -16.19
N ALA A 314 4.98 30.73 -17.19
CA ALA A 314 6.43 30.67 -17.12
C ALA A 314 7.06 32.05 -16.85
N LYS A 315 6.59 33.11 -17.54
CA LYS A 315 7.06 34.50 -17.30
C LYS A 315 6.83 34.94 -15.87
N GLN A 316 5.66 34.64 -15.30
CA GLN A 316 5.35 35.01 -13.93
C GLN A 316 6.22 34.25 -12.93
N VAL A 317 6.36 32.92 -13.09
CA VAL A 317 7.21 32.10 -12.21
C VAL A 317 8.66 32.56 -12.25
N VAL A 318 9.23 32.81 -13.44
CA VAL A 318 10.61 33.33 -13.58
C VAL A 318 10.75 34.70 -12.93
N LYS A 319 9.77 35.59 -13.11
CA LYS A 319 9.77 36.91 -12.46
C LYS A 319 9.79 36.76 -10.94
N HIS A 320 8.95 35.91 -10.38
CA HIS A 320 8.88 35.69 -8.93
C HIS A 320 10.20 35.14 -8.41
N LEU A 321 10.68 34.01 -8.95
CA LEU A 321 11.91 33.36 -8.48
C LEU A 321 13.14 34.27 -8.60
N ARG A 322 13.29 35.01 -9.71
CA ARG A 322 14.42 35.95 -9.89
C ARG A 322 14.32 37.18 -8.98
N HIS A 323 13.11 37.70 -8.73
CA HIS A 323 12.93 38.80 -7.78
C HIS A 323 13.28 38.35 -6.36
N SER A 324 12.83 37.16 -5.98
CA SER A 324 13.12 36.59 -4.67
C SER A 324 14.63 36.34 -4.46
N GLN A 325 15.38 35.96 -5.51
CA GLN A 325 16.86 35.86 -5.46
C GLN A 325 17.57 37.20 -5.18
N GLN A 326 16.95 38.34 -5.51
CA GLN A 326 17.53 39.66 -5.21
C GLN A 326 17.32 40.08 -3.76
N ILE A 327 16.28 39.55 -3.10
CA ILE A 327 15.95 39.83 -1.70
C ILE A 327 16.83 39.01 -0.74
N THR A 328 17.32 37.84 -1.17
CA THR A 328 18.14 36.93 -0.34
C THR A 328 19.65 37.14 -0.46
N LYS A 329 20.12 38.08 -1.30
CA LYS A 329 21.53 38.48 -1.43
C LYS A 329 21.87 39.63 -0.49
#